data_AF-A0A2C6CME7-F1
#
_entry.id   AF-A0A2C6CME7-F1
#
_cell.length_a   1.000
_cell.length_b   1.000
_cell.length_c   1.000
_cell.angle_alpha   90.00
_cell.angle_beta   90.00
_cell.angle_gamma   90.00
#
_symmetry.space_group_name_H-M   'P 1'
#
loop_
_entity.id
_entity.type
_entity.pdbx_description
1 polymer ?
#
loop_
_entity_poly.entity_id
_entity_poly.type
_entity_poly.pdbx_seq_one_letter_code
_entity_poly.pdbx_strand_id
1 'polypeptide(L)'
;MDKDRIKYILKYYSYLMTEKESAAWRHWKSIYKIKGSQSSLNQKNSKIKILLKKGWVTENVEILNLLDNGIDEFEKKTAIRIDKENKINYNYCPKCGKLTRTPKAKQCRYCRYEWH
;
A
#
# COMPACT_ATOMS: atom_id res chain seq x y z
N MET A 1 14.60 3.71 5.23
CA MET A 1 13.34 4.47 5.07
C MET A 1 12.41 4.14 6.22
N ASP A 2 11.80 5.15 6.84
CA ASP A 2 10.90 4.98 7.98
C ASP A 2 9.48 4.56 7.57
N LYS A 3 8.68 4.12 8.56
CA LYS A 3 7.32 3.62 8.34
C LYS A 3 6.35 4.68 7.82
N ASP A 4 6.52 5.95 8.17
CA ASP A 4 5.62 7.01 7.72
C ASP A 4 5.83 7.30 6.23
N ARG A 5 7.10 7.33 5.77
CA ARG A 5 7.42 7.44 4.33
C ARG A 5 6.92 6.26 3.52
N ILE A 6 7.11 5.02 3.99
CA ILE A 6 6.58 3.81 3.34
C ILE A 6 5.06 3.95 3.12
N LYS A 7 4.32 4.24 4.20
CA LYS A 7 2.86 4.40 4.13
C LYS A 7 2.44 5.56 3.22
N TYR A 8 3.19 6.65 3.22
CA TYR A 8 2.93 7.80 2.37
C TYR A 8 3.04 7.44 0.89
N ILE A 9 4.14 6.78 0.49
CA ILE A 9 4.36 6.31 -0.88
C ILE A 9 3.27 5.33 -1.29
N LEU A 10 3.03 4.27 -0.52
CA LEU A 10 2.07 3.23 -0.89
C LEU A 10 0.62 3.73 -0.94
N LYS A 11 0.31 4.83 -0.25
CA LYS A 11 -1.02 5.43 -0.25
C LYS A 11 -1.22 6.41 -1.41
N TYR A 12 -0.25 7.28 -1.69
CA TYR A 12 -0.43 8.38 -2.63
C TYR A 12 0.28 8.17 -3.98
N TYR A 13 1.18 7.19 -4.05
CA TYR A 13 2.01 6.89 -5.22
C TYR A 13 1.92 5.41 -5.62
N SER A 14 0.87 4.69 -5.19
CA SER A 14 0.64 3.29 -5.58
C SER A 14 0.46 3.11 -7.08
N TYR A 15 0.11 4.16 -7.83
CA TYR A 15 0.05 4.13 -9.29
C TYR A 15 1.43 3.95 -9.95
N LEU A 16 2.53 4.13 -9.19
CA LEU A 16 3.91 3.86 -9.63
C LEU A 16 4.35 2.42 -9.37
N MET A 17 3.47 1.56 -8.83
CA MET A 17 3.72 0.13 -8.71
C MET A 17 3.84 -0.49 -10.11
N THR A 18 4.75 -1.46 -10.24
CA THR A 18 4.76 -2.34 -11.42
C THR A 18 3.46 -3.16 -11.47
N GLU A 19 3.16 -3.76 -12.62
CA GLU A 19 1.98 -4.63 -12.75
C GLU A 19 1.99 -5.78 -11.75
N LYS A 20 3.16 -6.41 -11.55
CA LYS A 20 3.33 -7.51 -10.58
C LYS A 20 3.12 -7.04 -9.15
N GLU A 21 3.70 -5.90 -8.75
CA GLU A 21 3.49 -5.34 -7.41
C GLU A 21 2.04 -4.91 -7.20
N SER A 22 1.42 -4.27 -8.19
CA SER A 22 0.02 -3.87 -8.10
C SER A 22 -0.89 -5.08 -7.96
N ALA A 23 -0.60 -6.18 -8.67
CA ALA A 23 -1.34 -7.43 -8.55
C ALA A 23 -1.14 -8.08 -7.17
N ALA A 24 0.10 -8.15 -6.68
CA ALA A 24 0.42 -8.66 -5.34
C ALA A 24 -0.29 -7.85 -4.25
N TRP A 25 -0.23 -6.52 -4.34
CA TRP A 25 -0.88 -5.62 -3.39
C TRP A 25 -2.41 -5.78 -3.39
N ARG A 26 -3.02 -5.95 -4.55
CA ARG A 26 -4.46 -6.20 -4.69
C ARG A 26 -4.86 -7.58 -4.17
N HIS A 27 -4.07 -8.61 -4.48
CA HIS A 27 -4.23 -9.96 -3.97
C HIS A 27 -4.23 -9.92 -2.44
N TRP A 28 -3.18 -9.37 -1.83
CA TRP A 28 -3.00 -9.36 -0.38
C TRP A 28 -4.16 -8.65 0.33
N LYS A 29 -4.54 -7.44 -0.11
CA LYS A 29 -5.68 -6.70 0.49
C LYS A 29 -6.99 -7.47 0.41
N SER A 30 -7.23 -8.14 -0.72
CA SER A 30 -8.45 -8.93 -0.94
C SER A 30 -8.50 -10.09 0.04
N ILE A 31 -7.40 -10.85 0.16
CA ILE A 31 -7.30 -11.98 1.07
C ILE A 31 -7.36 -11.53 2.53
N TYR A 32 -6.66 -10.46 2.91
CA TYR A 32 -6.68 -9.92 4.27
C TYR A 32 -8.10 -9.57 4.72
N LYS A 33 -8.86 -8.85 3.87
CA LYS A 33 -10.27 -8.51 4.15
C LYS A 33 -11.16 -9.75 4.28
N ILE A 34 -10.98 -10.75 3.41
CA ILE A 34 -11.76 -11.99 3.49
C ILE A 34 -11.45 -12.75 4.76
N LYS A 35 -10.16 -12.90 5.10
CA LYS A 35 -9.73 -13.61 6.32
C LYS A 35 -10.29 -12.95 7.58
N GLY A 36 -10.26 -11.61 7.65
CA GLY A 36 -10.80 -10.82 8.76
C GLY A 36 -12.33 -10.73 8.83
N SER A 37 -13.07 -11.28 7.84
CA SER A 37 -14.54 -11.27 7.88
C SER A 37 -15.12 -12.37 8.77
N GLN A 38 -16.31 -12.12 9.35
CA GLN A 38 -17.07 -13.08 10.16
C GLN A 38 -17.81 -14.15 9.32
N SER A 39 -17.51 -14.25 8.02
CA SER A 39 -18.13 -15.24 7.13
C SER A 39 -17.66 -16.67 7.43
N SER A 40 -18.50 -17.67 7.15
CA SER A 40 -18.11 -19.08 7.25
C SER A 40 -17.01 -19.44 6.24
N LEU A 41 -16.29 -20.54 6.46
CA LEU A 41 -15.21 -20.98 5.57
C LEU A 41 -15.70 -21.18 4.12
N ASN A 42 -16.88 -21.79 3.94
CA ASN A 42 -17.47 -21.99 2.62
C ASN A 42 -17.79 -20.66 1.92
N GLN A 43 -18.31 -19.68 2.66
CA GLN A 43 -18.56 -18.34 2.11
C GLN A 43 -17.24 -17.63 1.73
N LYS A 44 -16.19 -17.76 2.54
CA LYS A 44 -14.85 -17.22 2.23
C LYS A 44 -14.29 -17.83 0.95
N ASN A 45 -14.35 -19.16 0.81
CA ASN A 45 -13.87 -19.86 -0.38
C ASN A 45 -14.65 -19.47 -1.65
N SER A 46 -15.98 -19.37 -1.57
CA SER A 46 -16.80 -18.89 -2.68
C SER A 46 -16.45 -17.46 -3.09
N LYS A 47 -16.21 -16.56 -2.13
CA LYS A 47 -15.73 -15.19 -2.41
C LYS A 47 -14.37 -15.19 -3.11
N ILE A 48 -13.41 -16.01 -2.64
CA ILE A 48 -12.09 -16.13 -3.28
C ILE A 48 -12.23 -16.58 -4.74
N LYS A 49 -13.05 -17.60 -5.03
CA LYS A 49 -13.32 -18.07 -6.41
C LYS A 49 -13.86 -16.96 -7.31
N ILE A 50 -14.77 -16.13 -6.79
CA ILE A 50 -15.32 -15.00 -7.55
C ILE A 50 -14.22 -13.95 -7.82
N LEU A 51 -13.38 -13.66 -6.83
CA LEU A 51 -12.30 -12.68 -6.99
C LEU A 51 -11.19 -13.16 -7.94
N LEU A 52 -10.88 -14.45 -7.95
CA LEU A 52 -9.98 -15.07 -8.93
C LEU A 52 -10.53 -14.87 -10.35
N LYS A 53 -11.80 -15.20 -10.59
CA LYS A 53 -12.45 -15.00 -11.90
C LYS A 53 -12.45 -13.53 -12.36
N LYS A 54 -12.49 -12.59 -11.41
CA LYS A 54 -12.43 -11.15 -11.70
C LYS A 54 -11.00 -10.60 -11.85
N GLY A 55 -9.95 -11.39 -11.59
CA GLY A 55 -8.56 -10.93 -11.60
C GLY A 55 -8.15 -10.05 -10.40
N TRP A 56 -8.90 -10.11 -9.30
CA TRP A 56 -8.61 -9.36 -8.07
C TRP A 56 -7.65 -10.09 -7.13
N VAL A 57 -7.68 -11.43 -7.21
CA VAL A 57 -6.77 -12.36 -6.55
C VAL A 57 -6.08 -13.14 -7.68
N THR A 58 -4.88 -13.65 -7.40
CA THR A 58 -4.06 -14.39 -8.37
C THR A 58 -3.52 -15.66 -7.76
N GLU A 59 -3.31 -16.68 -8.59
CA GLU A 59 -2.59 -17.92 -8.28
C GLU A 59 -1.20 -17.95 -8.92
N ASN A 60 -0.79 -16.88 -9.62
CA ASN A 60 0.51 -16.79 -10.25
C ASN A 60 1.62 -16.76 -9.18
N VAL A 61 2.45 -17.81 -9.19
CA VAL A 61 3.54 -18.02 -8.24
C VAL A 61 4.52 -16.83 -8.19
N GLU A 62 4.90 -16.25 -9.34
CA GLU A 62 5.84 -15.13 -9.36
C GLU A 62 5.29 -13.89 -8.62
N ILE A 63 3.98 -13.66 -8.71
CA ILE A 63 3.32 -12.54 -8.01
C ILE A 63 3.20 -12.85 -6.52
N LEU A 64 2.88 -14.11 -6.17
CA LEU A 64 2.79 -14.54 -4.78
C LEU A 64 4.15 -14.49 -4.08
N ASN A 65 5.23 -14.82 -4.78
CA ASN A 65 6.60 -14.78 -4.24
C ASN A 65 7.00 -13.37 -3.76
N LEU A 66 6.39 -12.30 -4.31
CA LEU A 66 6.60 -10.94 -3.81
C LEU A 66 6.12 -10.75 -2.36
N LEU A 67 5.22 -11.62 -1.89
CA LEU A 67 4.60 -11.56 -0.55
C LEU A 67 5.20 -12.58 0.44
N ASP A 68 6.11 -13.46 0.01
CA ASP A 68 6.64 -14.58 0.82
C ASP A 68 7.32 -14.12 2.11
N ASN A 69 8.02 -12.98 2.06
CA ASN A 69 8.70 -12.40 3.22
C ASN A 69 7.76 -11.57 4.12
N GLY A 70 6.44 -11.71 3.91
CA GLY A 70 5.42 -10.96 4.63
C GLY A 70 5.13 -9.58 4.02
N ILE A 71 4.00 -9.01 4.43
CA ILE A 71 3.51 -7.74 3.87
C ILE A 71 4.43 -6.56 4.19
N ASP A 72 5.02 -6.52 5.38
CA ASP A 72 5.89 -5.42 5.80
C ASP A 72 7.14 -5.30 4.90
N GLU A 73 7.73 -6.43 4.52
CA GLU A 73 8.90 -6.45 3.63
C GLU A 73 8.51 -6.10 2.18
N PHE A 74 7.36 -6.59 1.71
CA PHE A 74 6.79 -6.17 0.42
C PHE A 74 6.58 -4.66 0.36
N GLU A 75 5.93 -4.09 1.38
CA GLU A 75 5.65 -2.66 1.49
C GLU A 75 6.93 -1.84 1.44
N LYS A 76 7.94 -2.26 2.21
CA LYS A 76 9.24 -1.61 2.28
C LYS A 76 9.98 -1.66 0.94
N LYS A 77 10.12 -2.84 0.33
CA LYS A 77 10.82 -3.02 -0.96
C LYS A 77 10.16 -2.21 -2.08
N THR A 78 8.83 -2.31 -2.18
CA THR A 78 8.05 -1.58 -3.19
C THR A 78 8.22 -0.07 -3.01
N ALA A 79 8.11 0.43 -1.79
CA ALA A 79 8.27 1.85 -1.52
C ALA A 79 9.71 2.33 -1.80
N ILE A 80 10.74 1.54 -1.47
CA ILE A 80 12.14 1.89 -1.75
C ILE A 80 12.38 1.99 -3.26
N ARG A 81 11.84 1.03 -4.03
CA ARG A 81 11.92 1.05 -5.48
C ARG A 81 11.26 2.31 -6.05
N ILE A 82 10.01 2.59 -5.65
CA ILE A 82 9.27 3.77 -6.11
C ILE A 82 10.04 5.05 -5.79
N ASP A 83 10.56 5.19 -4.57
CA ASP A 83 11.33 6.37 -4.12
C ASP A 83 12.64 6.54 -4.89
N LYS A 84 13.30 5.44 -5.24
CA LYS A 84 14.57 5.47 -5.99
C LYS A 84 14.37 5.80 -7.46
N GLU A 85 13.33 5.25 -8.07
CA GLU A 85 13.08 5.35 -9.53
C GLU A 85 12.28 6.59 -9.92
N ASN A 86 11.62 7.25 -8.97
CA ASN A 86 10.72 8.35 -9.24
C ASN A 86 11.03 9.54 -8.32
N LYS A 87 10.86 10.76 -8.84
CA LYS A 87 10.97 11.97 -8.03
C LYS A 87 9.71 12.17 -7.19
N ILE A 88 9.74 11.71 -5.95
CA ILE A 88 8.61 11.86 -5.01
C ILE A 88 8.63 13.25 -4.37
N ASN A 89 7.56 14.02 -4.60
CA ASN A 89 7.35 15.32 -3.98
C ASN A 89 6.71 15.15 -2.59
N TYR A 90 7.54 14.93 -1.57
CA TYR A 90 7.08 14.88 -0.20
C TYR A 90 6.67 16.26 0.31
N ASN A 91 5.50 16.34 0.95
CA ASN A 91 5.05 17.55 1.63
C ASN A 91 5.46 17.51 3.11
N TYR A 92 6.35 18.41 3.52
CA TYR A 92 6.81 18.59 4.89
C TYR A 92 6.22 19.87 5.48
N CYS A 93 5.93 19.85 6.79
CA CYS A 93 5.50 21.06 7.48
C CYS A 93 6.63 22.09 7.50
N PRO A 94 6.42 23.33 7.04
CA PRO A 94 7.46 24.35 7.01
C PRO A 94 7.90 24.80 8.41
N LYS A 95 7.05 24.67 9.44
CA LYS A 95 7.37 25.06 10.82
C LYS A 95 8.17 24.01 11.59
N CYS A 96 7.86 22.72 11.43
CA CYS A 96 8.46 21.66 12.24
C CYS A 96 9.20 20.56 11.45
N GLY A 97 9.25 20.66 10.12
CA GLY A 97 9.96 19.72 9.24
C GLY A 97 9.38 18.31 9.14
N LYS A 98 8.30 18.00 9.88
CA LYS A 98 7.70 16.65 9.87
C LYS A 98 6.91 16.39 8.59
N LEU A 99 6.95 15.14 8.12
CA LEU A 99 6.18 14.69 6.96
C LEU A 99 4.67 14.83 7.24
N THR A 100 3.97 15.46 6.31
CA THR A 100 2.53 15.69 6.45
C THR A 100 1.71 14.45 6.09
N ARG A 101 0.43 14.44 6.47
CA ARG A 101 -0.45 13.27 6.24
C ARG A 101 -0.72 13.01 4.75
N THR A 102 -0.71 14.05 3.91
CA THR A 102 -1.06 13.96 2.48
C THR A 102 -0.18 14.91 1.66
N PRO A 103 0.03 14.67 0.35
CA PRO A 103 0.76 15.59 -0.53
C PRO A 103 0.19 17.00 -0.60
N LYS A 104 -1.11 17.16 -0.38
CA LYS A 104 -1.81 18.45 -0.48
C LYS A 104 -2.17 19.05 0.89
N ALA A 105 -1.57 18.57 1.96
CA ALA A 105 -1.85 19.09 3.30
C ALA A 105 -1.42 20.56 3.42
N LYS A 106 -2.29 21.38 4.03
CA LYS A 106 -2.06 22.79 4.38
C LYS A 106 -2.02 23.04 5.89
N GLN A 107 -2.12 21.96 6.69
CA GLN A 107 -2.10 22.01 8.15
C GLN A 107 -1.28 20.83 8.71
N CYS A 108 -0.46 21.08 9.73
CA CYS A 108 0.39 20.07 10.34
C CYS A 108 -0.33 19.33 11.47
N ARG A 109 -0.42 18.00 11.35
CA ARG A 109 -0.97 17.14 12.42
C ARG A 109 -0.15 17.12 13.72
N TYR A 110 1.11 17.57 13.69
CA TYR A 110 2.02 17.51 14.84
C TYR A 110 2.09 18.84 15.60
N CYS A 111 2.23 19.97 14.90
CA CYS A 111 2.37 21.29 15.52
C CYS A 111 1.19 22.24 15.26
N ARG A 112 0.16 21.78 14.54
CA ARG A 112 -1.05 22.54 14.17
C ARG A 112 -0.82 23.82 13.39
N TYR A 113 0.41 24.06 12.90
CA TYR A 113 0.69 25.18 12.00
C TYR A 113 -0.07 25.00 10.69
N GLU A 114 -0.63 26.09 10.20
CA GLU A 114 -1.32 26.18 8.92
C GLU A 114 -0.50 27.04 7.96
N TRP A 115 -0.43 26.60 6.71
CA TRP A 115 0.19 27.34 5.62
C TRP A 115 -0.80 27.34 4.46
N HIS A 116 -1.38 28.52 4.20
CA HIS A 116 -2.43 28.72 3.19
C HIS A 116 -1.84 29.12 1.85
#